data_AF-A0A0R1Z1T5-F1
#
_entry.id   AF-A0A0R1Z1T5-F1
#
_cell.length_a   1.000
_cell.length_b   1.000
_cell.length_c   1.000
_cell.angle_alpha   90.00
_cell.angle_beta   90.00
_cell.angle_gamma   90.00
#
_symmetry.space_group_name_H-M   'P 1'
#
loop_
_entity.id
_entity.type
_entity.pdbx_description
1 polymer ?
#
loop_
_entity_poly.entity_id
_entity_poly.type
_entity_poly.pdbx_seq_one_letter_code
_entity_poly.pdbx_strand_id
1 'polypeptide(L)'
;MMKNNQHTVLRKTLYSIVVIVLFLFLVSTISPKNAVRTTMLLHGASPVAAFQCDPVYAPKTSKSLGENLYSISNKYAYKNGYGTQISLFHMKTYLGIFHFAAPTIPFLP
;
A
#
# COMPACT_ATOMS: atom_id res chain seq x y z
N MET A 1 38.65 -12.46 24.81
CA MET A 1 38.26 -11.11 24.38
C MET A 1 37.60 -11.15 23.00
N MET A 2 36.51 -11.92 22.83
CA MET A 2 35.87 -12.18 21.51
C MET A 2 34.36 -11.89 21.47
N LYS A 3 33.72 -11.66 22.64
CA LYS A 3 32.27 -11.55 22.78
C LYS A 3 31.72 -10.18 22.31
N ASN A 4 32.53 -9.12 22.38
CA ASN A 4 32.08 -7.75 22.11
C ASN A 4 31.82 -7.50 20.59
N ASN A 5 32.64 -8.11 19.72
CA ASN A 5 32.53 -7.88 18.27
C ASN A 5 31.29 -8.53 17.65
N GLN A 6 30.83 -9.67 18.16
CA GLN A 6 29.61 -10.32 17.66
C GLN A 6 28.35 -9.47 17.89
N HIS A 7 28.23 -8.83 19.06
CA HIS A 7 27.10 -7.94 19.34
C HIS A 7 27.09 -6.70 18.44
N THR A 8 28.26 -6.13 18.13
CA THR A 8 28.38 -4.98 17.23
C THR A 8 28.05 -5.35 15.79
N VAL A 9 28.52 -6.52 15.30
CA VAL A 9 28.19 -7.03 13.96
C VAL A 9 26.69 -7.33 13.85
N LEU A 10 26.10 -8.02 14.84
CA LEU A 10 24.67 -8.31 14.86
C LEU A 10 23.82 -7.03 14.81
N ARG A 11 24.16 -6.01 15.61
CA ARG A 11 23.48 -4.71 15.59
C ARG A 11 23.56 -4.04 14.21
N LYS A 12 24.75 -4.01 13.60
CA LYS A 12 24.94 -3.43 12.25
C LYS A 12 24.12 -4.16 11.18
N THR A 13 24.06 -5.49 11.26
CA THR A 13 23.23 -6.30 10.36
C THR A 13 21.75 -5.99 10.54
N LEU A 14 21.25 -5.90 11.79
CA LEU A 14 19.86 -5.54 12.07
C LEU A 14 19.51 -4.14 11.53
N TYR A 15 20.37 -3.14 11.76
CA TYR A 15 20.16 -1.81 11.21
C TYR A 15 20.12 -1.81 9.68
N SER A 16 21.01 -2.59 9.03
CA SER A 16 21.00 -2.72 7.56
C SER A 16 19.69 -3.33 7.06
N ILE A 17 19.19 -4.39 7.71
CA ILE A 17 17.90 -5.01 7.35
C ILE A 17 16.76 -3.99 7.46
N VAL A 18 16.70 -3.23 8.56
CA VAL A 18 15.65 -2.21 8.77
C VAL A 18 15.70 -1.14 7.68
N VAL A 19 16.90 -0.65 7.34
CA VAL A 19 17.08 0.36 6.29
C VAL A 19 16.65 -0.19 4.92
N ILE A 20 17.00 -1.43 4.60
CA ILE A 20 16.61 -2.08 3.34
C ILE A 20 15.07 -2.21 3.26
N VAL A 21 14.43 -2.68 4.34
CA VAL A 21 12.97 -2.82 4.39
C VAL A 21 12.28 -1.46 4.21
N LEU A 22 12.78 -0.41 4.87
CA LEU A 22 12.26 0.94 4.71
C LEU A 22 12.40 1.45 3.27
N PHE A 23 13.55 1.22 2.64
CA PHE A 23 13.77 1.60 1.25
C PHE A 23 12.84 0.85 0.29
N LEU A 24 12.67 -0.46 0.47
CA LEU A 24 11.75 -1.24 -0.35
C LEU A 24 10.30 -0.76 -0.21
N PHE A 25 9.90 -0.41 1.02
CA PHE A 25 8.59 0.19 1.26
C PHE A 25 8.44 1.52 0.52
N LEU A 26 9.41 2.44 0.65
CA LEU A 26 9.40 3.73 -0.05
C LEU A 26 9.33 3.54 -1.58
N VAL A 27 10.14 2.65 -2.15
CA VAL A 27 10.12 2.36 -3.59
C VAL A 27 8.77 1.79 -4.05
N SER A 28 8.11 0.97 -3.22
CA SER A 28 6.76 0.48 -3.54
C SER A 28 5.72 1.60 -3.59
N THR A 29 5.92 2.70 -2.86
CA THR A 29 5.00 3.85 -2.89
C THR A 29 5.19 4.78 -4.09
N ILE A 30 6.26 4.62 -4.88
CA ILE A 30 6.51 5.48 -6.07
C ILE A 30 5.50 5.24 -7.19
N SER A 31 4.91 4.04 -7.27
CA SER A 31 3.85 3.75 -8.23
C SER A 31 2.49 3.78 -7.52
N PRO A 32 1.52 4.59 -7.98
CA PRO A 32 0.16 4.60 -7.41
C PRO A 32 -0.48 3.21 -7.38
N LYS A 33 -0.20 2.39 -8.41
CA LYS A 33 -0.69 1.01 -8.48
C LYS A 33 -0.10 0.15 -7.37
N ASN A 34 1.22 0.25 -7.15
CA ASN A 34 1.88 -0.50 -6.09
C ASN A 34 1.44 -0.03 -4.70
N ALA A 35 1.21 1.27 -4.52
CA ALA A 35 0.64 1.80 -3.28
C ALA A 35 -0.72 1.17 -2.96
N VAL A 36 -1.62 1.05 -3.96
CA VAL A 36 -2.91 0.35 -3.77
C VAL A 36 -2.70 -1.11 -3.42
N ARG A 37 -1.83 -1.84 -4.15
CA ARG A 37 -1.55 -3.26 -3.86
C ARG A 37 -0.98 -3.49 -2.46
N THR A 38 -0.07 -2.62 -2.02
CA THR A 38 0.46 -2.65 -0.65
C THR A 38 -0.65 -2.42 0.37
N THR A 39 -1.52 -1.43 0.15
CA THR A 39 -2.69 -1.20 1.02
C THR A 39 -3.64 -2.39 1.03
N MET A 40 -3.88 -3.05 -0.11
CA MET A 40 -4.68 -4.27 -0.18
C MET A 40 -4.12 -5.35 0.74
N LEU A 41 -2.81 -5.63 0.65
CA LEU A 41 -2.11 -6.60 1.51
C LEU A 41 -2.26 -6.26 3.00
N LEU A 42 -2.02 -4.99 3.36
CA LEU A 42 -2.08 -4.53 4.75
C LEU A 42 -3.50 -4.59 5.34
N HIS A 43 -4.53 -4.46 4.51
CA HIS A 43 -5.93 -4.42 4.93
C HIS A 43 -6.65 -5.78 4.83
N GLY A 44 -5.93 -6.86 4.53
CA GLY A 44 -6.47 -8.22 4.58
C GLY A 44 -6.94 -8.80 3.25
N ALA A 45 -6.58 -8.19 2.12
CA ALA A 45 -6.76 -8.84 0.82
C ALA A 45 -5.83 -10.07 0.73
N SER A 46 -6.26 -11.09 -0.03
CA SER A 46 -5.39 -12.24 -0.28
C SER A 46 -4.14 -11.79 -1.06
N PRO A 47 -2.95 -12.36 -0.77
CA PRO A 47 -1.74 -11.98 -1.50
C PRO A 47 -1.87 -12.13 -3.01
N VAL A 48 -2.51 -13.21 -3.45
CA VAL A 48 -2.78 -13.47 -4.88
C VAL A 48 -3.63 -12.36 -5.49
N ALA A 49 -4.71 -11.95 -4.83
CA ALA A 49 -5.56 -10.86 -5.32
C ALA A 49 -4.79 -9.54 -5.37
N ALA A 50 -4.00 -9.20 -4.35
CA ALA A 50 -3.23 -7.97 -4.32
C ALA A 50 -2.18 -7.90 -5.45
N PHE A 51 -1.44 -8.98 -5.71
CA PHE A 51 -0.42 -8.98 -6.78
C PHE A 51 -1.02 -9.03 -8.19
N GLN A 52 -2.14 -9.73 -8.39
CA GLN A 52 -2.80 -9.81 -9.69
C GLN A 52 -3.71 -8.61 -10.00
N CYS A 53 -4.06 -7.82 -8.98
CA CYS A 53 -4.87 -6.64 -9.18
C CYS A 53 -4.15 -5.61 -10.05
N ASP A 54 -4.87 -5.01 -11.00
CA ASP A 54 -4.41 -3.82 -11.72
C ASP A 54 -5.28 -2.62 -11.32
N PRO A 55 -4.86 -1.82 -10.33
CA PRO A 55 -5.58 -0.62 -9.93
C PRO A 55 -5.60 0.40 -11.06
N VAL A 56 -6.76 1.01 -11.30
CA VAL A 56 -6.97 2.00 -12.36
C VAL A 56 -7.49 3.29 -11.75
N TYR A 57 -6.99 4.42 -12.23
CA TYR A 57 -7.53 5.73 -11.87
C TYR A 57 -9.02 5.81 -12.25
N ALA A 58 -9.86 6.29 -11.34
CA ALA A 58 -11.31 6.40 -11.52
C ALA A 58 -11.70 7.85 -11.82
N PRO A 59 -11.57 8.34 -13.08
CA PRO A 59 -11.68 9.77 -13.39
C PRO A 59 -13.05 10.36 -13.11
N LYS A 60 -14.13 9.61 -13.38
CA LYS A 60 -15.51 10.07 -13.16
C LYS A 60 -15.78 10.30 -11.67
N THR A 61 -15.48 9.29 -10.84
CA THR A 61 -15.67 9.36 -9.39
C THR A 61 -14.74 10.39 -8.75
N SER A 62 -13.48 10.43 -9.21
CA SER A 62 -12.49 11.41 -8.77
C SER A 62 -12.97 12.85 -9.01
N LYS A 63 -13.46 13.14 -10.21
CA LYS A 63 -13.99 14.47 -10.56
C LYS A 63 -15.24 14.80 -9.76
N SER A 64 -16.12 13.82 -9.54
CA SER A 64 -17.37 14.03 -8.79
C SER A 64 -17.13 14.32 -7.32
N LEU A 65 -16.13 13.69 -6.71
CA LEU A 65 -15.82 13.84 -5.28
C LEU A 65 -14.72 14.87 -5.00
N GLY A 66 -14.06 15.40 -6.04
CA GLY A 66 -12.90 16.28 -5.87
C GLY A 66 -11.68 15.57 -5.28
N GLU A 67 -11.63 14.23 -5.39
CA GLU A 67 -10.63 13.37 -4.76
C GLU A 67 -9.82 12.62 -5.82
N ASN A 68 -8.58 12.23 -5.51
CA ASN A 68 -7.79 11.38 -6.41
C ASN A 68 -8.08 9.90 -6.10
N LEU A 69 -8.95 9.27 -6.88
CA LEU A 69 -9.43 7.92 -6.59
C LEU A 69 -8.88 6.89 -7.57
N TYR A 70 -8.46 5.77 -7.02
CA TYR A 70 -8.14 4.55 -7.75
C TYR A 70 -9.16 3.48 -7.41
N SER A 71 -9.58 2.73 -8.42
CA SER A 71 -10.49 1.60 -8.26
C SER A 71 -9.79 0.31 -8.61
N ILE A 72 -10.22 -0.76 -7.96
CA ILE A 72 -9.86 -2.14 -8.33
C ILE A 72 -11.08 -2.82 -8.93
N SER A 73 -10.85 -3.80 -9.82
CA SER A 73 -11.94 -4.62 -10.36
C SER A 73 -12.68 -5.34 -9.22
N ASN A 74 -14.01 -5.45 -9.33
CA ASN A 74 -14.86 -6.13 -8.35
C ASN A 74 -14.40 -7.57 -8.04
N LYS A 75 -13.73 -8.25 -8.98
CA LYS A 75 -13.17 -9.59 -8.76
C LYS A 75 -12.05 -9.65 -7.71
N TYR A 76 -11.43 -8.50 -7.42
CA TYR A 76 -10.38 -8.34 -6.40
C TYR A 76 -10.86 -7.53 -5.19
N ALA A 77 -12.14 -7.13 -5.16
CA ALA A 77 -12.71 -6.48 -4.00
C ALA A 77 -12.67 -7.44 -2.81
N TYR A 78 -12.33 -6.92 -1.63
CA TYR A 78 -12.14 -7.70 -0.43
C TYR A 78 -12.85 -7.02 0.74
N LYS A 79 -13.14 -7.80 1.79
CA LYS A 79 -13.64 -7.24 3.05
C LYS A 79 -12.46 -6.90 3.93
N ASN A 80 -12.43 -5.68 4.46
CA ASN A 80 -11.47 -5.32 5.49
C ASN A 80 -11.78 -6.06 6.81
N GLY A 81 -10.94 -5.86 7.84
CA GLY A 81 -11.15 -6.45 9.17
C GLY A 81 -12.47 -6.09 9.86
N TYR A 82 -13.24 -5.12 9.33
CA TYR A 82 -14.55 -4.69 9.82
C TYR A 82 -15.72 -5.19 8.96
N GLY A 83 -15.44 -6.04 7.95
CA GLY A 83 -16.46 -6.59 7.06
C GLY A 83 -16.91 -5.68 5.91
N THR A 84 -16.34 -4.47 5.81
CA THR A 84 -16.65 -3.50 4.74
C THR A 84 -16.00 -3.93 3.44
N GLN A 85 -16.78 -3.98 2.35
CA GLN A 85 -16.23 -4.26 1.02
C GLN A 85 -15.46 -3.06 0.49
N ILE A 86 -14.19 -3.29 0.16
CA ILE A 86 -13.26 -2.28 -0.36
C ILE A 86 -13.01 -2.54 -1.85
N SER A 87 -13.24 -1.52 -2.67
CA SER A 87 -12.94 -1.51 -4.10
C SER A 87 -12.41 -0.18 -4.62
N LEU A 88 -12.39 0.86 -3.77
CA LEU A 88 -11.95 2.21 -4.09
C LEU A 88 -10.88 2.65 -3.07
N PHE A 89 -9.95 3.45 -3.54
CA PHE A 89 -8.80 3.92 -2.77
C PHE A 89 -8.58 5.40 -3.02
N HIS A 90 -8.55 6.17 -1.94
CA HIS A 90 -8.12 7.55 -1.97
C HIS A 90 -6.60 7.63 -2.03
N MET A 91 -6.08 8.34 -3.01
CA MET A 91 -4.66 8.49 -3.27
C MET A 91 -4.15 9.83 -2.75
N LYS A 92 -3.22 9.79 -1.79
CA LYS A 92 -2.47 10.97 -1.33
C LYS A 92 -1.05 10.89 -1.87
N THR A 93 -0.55 12.00 -2.42
CA THR A 93 0.83 12.07 -2.91
C THR A 93 1.62 13.03 -2.02
N TYR A 94 2.74 12.55 -1.48
CA TYR A 94 3.66 13.33 -0.66
C TYR A 94 4.97 13.53 -1.44
N LEU A 95 5.56 14.72 -1.28
CA LEU A 95 6.83 15.11 -1.92
C LEU A 95 6.82 14.95 -3.46
N GLY A 96 5.64 14.92 -4.08
CA GLY A 96 5.47 14.76 -5.53
C GLY A 96 5.72 13.35 -6.09
N ILE A 97 6.23 12.41 -5.29
CA ILE A 97 6.65 11.09 -5.78
C ILE A 97 6.12 9.92 -4.94
N PHE A 98 5.77 10.12 -3.67
CA PHE A 98 5.36 9.03 -2.79
C PHE A 98 3.84 8.97 -2.68
N HIS A 99 3.27 7.88 -3.14
CA HIS A 99 1.83 7.67 -3.19
C HIS A 99 1.37 6.76 -2.04
N PHE A 100 0.33 7.20 -1.35
CA PHE A 100 -0.30 6.48 -0.25
C PHE A 100 -1.78 6.29 -0.58
N ALA A 101 -2.17 5.02 -0.74
CA ALA A 101 -3.55 4.63 -0.96
C ALA A 101 -4.22 4.35 0.39
N ALA A 102 -5.36 4.98 0.66
CA ALA A 102 -6.23 4.66 1.78
C ALA A 102 -7.52 4.03 1.24
N PRO A 103 -7.99 2.90 1.79
CA PRO A 103 -9.26 2.33 1.35
C PRO A 103 -10.38 3.32 1.67
N THR A 104 -11.23 3.58 0.68
CA THR A 104 -12.45 4.34 0.89
C THR A 104 -13.65 3.41 0.88
N ILE A 105 -14.65 3.78 1.63
CA ILE A 105 -15.93 3.10 1.64
C ILE A 105 -16.61 3.53 0.33
N PRO A 106 -17.16 2.62 -0.48
CA PRO A 106 -18.06 3.04 -1.54
C PRO A 106 -19.20 3.82 -0.87
N PHE A 107 -19.24 5.14 -1.10
CA PHE A 107 -20.40 5.93 -0.74
C PHE A 107 -21.59 5.27 -1.43
N LEU A 108 -22.52 4.72 -0.66
CA LEU A 108 -23.84 4.41 -1.20
C LEU A 108 -24.40 5.74 -1.73
N PRO A 109 -24.98 5.78 -2.95
CA PRO A 109 -25.79 6.92 -3.36
C PRO A 109 -26.94 7.16 -2.37
#